data_AF-A0A3E0E6J3-F1
#
_entry.id   AF-A0A3E0E6J3-F1
#
_cell.length_a   1.000
_cell.length_b   1.000
_cell.length_c   1.000
_cell.angle_alpha   90.00
_cell.angle_beta   90.00
_cell.angle_gamma   90.00
#
_symmetry.space_group_name_H-M   'P 1'
#
loop_
_entity.id
_entity.type
_entity.pdbx_description
1 polymer ?
#
loop_
_entity_poly.entity_id
_entity_poly.type
_entity_poly.pdbx_seq_one_letter_code
_entity_poly.pdbx_strand_id
1 'polypeptide(L)' 'MKTQDIIIAHPKTSEQVSALKAFMQALEIKFEVSKEEAYNPEFVAKIEESRNQAKEGKVTRVEKKDLKKFLGV' A
#
# COMPACT_ATOMS: atom_id res chain seq x y z
N MET A 1 5.25 30.95 2.26
CA MET A 1 4.13 30.05 2.61
C MET A 1 4.65 29.10 3.68
N LYS A 2 3.99 28.97 4.83
CA LYS A 2 4.38 27.97 5.84
C LYS A 2 3.97 26.60 5.29
N THR A 3 4.91 25.78 4.87
CA THR A 3 4.66 24.36 4.55
C THR A 3 4.20 23.68 5.83
N GLN A 4 3.02 23.07 5.79
CA GLN A 4 2.54 22.21 6.88
C GLN A 4 3.01 20.80 6.55
N ASP A 5 3.91 20.26 7.37
CA ASP A 5 4.38 18.89 7.24
C ASP A 5 3.27 17.92 7.70
N ILE A 6 2.87 17.01 6.80
CA ILE A 6 1.86 15.98 7.09
C ILE A 6 2.60 14.69 7.47
N ILE A 7 2.25 14.14 8.63
CA ILE A 7 2.84 12.90 9.16
C ILE A 7 1.83 11.76 9.01
N ILE A 8 2.20 10.69 8.31
CA ILE A 8 1.40 9.47 8.15
C ILE A 8 2.07 8.35 8.95
N ALA A 9 1.34 7.73 9.88
CA ALA A 9 1.82 6.61 10.69
C ALA A 9 1.12 5.30 10.30
N HIS A 10 1.89 4.22 10.18
CA HIS A 10 1.39 2.87 9.84
C HIS A 10 1.52 1.90 11.04
N PRO A 11 0.66 2.03 12.07
CA PRO A 11 0.68 1.14 13.23
C PRO A 11 0.33 -0.30 12.82
N LYS A 12 1.02 -1.28 13.41
CA LYS A 12 0.85 -2.71 13.11
C LYS A 12 -0.09 -3.44 14.07
N THR A 13 -0.34 -2.88 15.25
CA THR A 13 -1.13 -3.51 16.32
C THR A 13 -2.18 -2.55 16.88
N SER A 14 -3.24 -3.10 17.46
CA SER A 14 -4.31 -2.31 18.09
C SER A 14 -3.81 -1.44 19.25
N GLU A 15 -2.80 -1.91 19.98
CA GLU A 15 -2.15 -1.14 21.05
C GLU A 15 -1.40 0.09 20.50
N GLN A 16 -0.69 -0.04 19.37
CA GLN A 16 -0.01 1.10 18.74
C GLN A 16 -0.99 2.17 18.25
N VAL A 17 -2.13 1.75 17.67
CA VAL A 17 -3.21 2.67 17.28
C VAL A 17 -3.75 3.43 18.50
N SER A 18 -3.98 2.72 19.60
CA SER A 18 -4.54 3.29 20.83
C SER A 18 -3.58 4.28 21.48
N ALA A 19 -2.28 3.96 21.52
CA ALA A 19 -1.25 4.87 22.00
C ALA A 19 -1.15 6.14 21.15
N LEU A 20 -1.05 6.01 19.82
CA LEU A 20 -0.99 7.16 18.91
C LEU A 20 -2.21 8.08 19.06
N LYS A 21 -3.41 7.49 19.19
CA LYS A 21 -4.64 8.24 19.42
C LYS A 21 -4.56 9.05 20.71
N ALA A 22 -4.12 8.45 21.81
CA ALA A 22 -3.98 9.12 23.10
C ALA A 22 -2.96 10.27 23.04
N PHE A 23 -1.82 10.07 22.39
CA PHE A 23 -0.81 11.12 22.20
C PHE A 23 -1.33 12.28 21.35
N MET A 24 -1.99 12.00 20.23
CA MET A 24 -2.53 13.04 19.36
C MET A 24 -3.63 13.86 20.05
N GLN A 25 -4.49 13.19 20.84
CA GLN A 25 -5.51 13.88 21.65
C GLN A 25 -4.89 14.75 22.75
N ALA A 26 -3.87 14.24 23.44
CA ALA A 26 -3.17 14.99 24.50
C ALA A 26 -2.48 16.26 23.98
N LEU A 27 -2.07 16.26 22.70
CA LEU A 27 -1.45 17.39 22.02
C LEU A 27 -2.45 18.29 21.28
N GLU A 28 -3.75 18.02 21.41
CA GLU A 28 -4.83 18.73 20.70
C GLU A 28 -4.64 18.77 19.17
N ILE A 29 -3.99 17.75 18.62
CA ILE A 29 -3.74 17.62 17.18
C ILE A 29 -4.97 17.00 16.53
N LYS A 30 -5.47 17.61 15.45
CA LYS A 30 -6.48 16.98 14.59
C LYS A 30 -5.84 15.84 13.80
N PHE A 31 -6.45 14.67 13.86
CA PHE A 31 -6.02 13.48 13.11
C PHE A 31 -7.23 12.78 12.50
N GLU A 32 -6.98 12.04 11.44
CA GLU A 32 -7.95 11.18 10.78
C GLU A 32 -7.44 9.74 10.82
N VAL A 33 -8.31 8.80 11.18
CA VAL A 33 -7.99 7.37 11.10
C VAL A 33 -8.51 6.86 9.77
N SER A 34 -7.66 6.93 8.76
CA SER A 34 -7.92 6.26 7.49
C SER A 34 -7.81 4.76 7.73
N LYS A 35 -8.97 4.09 7.77
CA LYS A 35 -9.03 2.67 7.47
C LYS A 35 -8.89 2.58 5.95
N GLU A 36 -7.67 2.74 5.44
CA GLU A 36 -7.39 2.20 4.11
C GLU A 36 -7.74 0.72 4.23
N GLU A 37 -8.75 0.30 3.48
CA GLU A 37 -9.07 -1.11 3.33
C GLU A 37 -7.76 -1.76 2.90
N ALA A 38 -7.15 -2.50 3.82
CA ALA A 38 -5.96 -3.25 3.51
C ALA A 38 -6.28 -4.03 2.24
N TYR A 39 -5.47 -3.83 1.18
CA TYR A 39 -5.66 -4.55 -0.07
C TYR A 39 -5.99 -6.00 0.25
N ASN A 40 -7.01 -6.55 -0.41
CA ASN A 40 -7.46 -7.90 -0.15
C ASN A 40 -6.22 -8.82 0.00
N PRO A 41 -6.08 -9.57 1.10
CA PRO A 41 -4.88 -10.36 1.36
C PRO A 41 -4.55 -11.33 0.21
N GLU A 42 -5.55 -11.82 -0.52
CA GLU A 42 -5.36 -12.64 -1.72
C GLU A 42 -4.73 -11.85 -2.88
N PHE A 43 -5.11 -10.58 -3.03
CA PHE A 43 -4.48 -9.68 -4.00
C PHE A 43 -3.01 -9.44 -3.62
N VAL A 44 -2.72 -9.16 -2.35
CA VAL A 44 -1.33 -8.97 -1.89
C VAL A 44 -0.50 -10.23 -2.14
N ALA A 45 -1.01 -11.40 -1.77
CA ALA A 45 -0.34 -12.68 -2.00
C ALA A 45 -0.04 -12.94 -3.48
N LYS A 46 -1.00 -12.65 -4.38
CA LYS A 46 -0.80 -12.77 -5.83
C LYS A 46 0.30 -11.84 -6.36
N ILE A 47 0.37 -10.62 -5.84
CA ILE A 47 1.40 -9.66 -6.24
C ILE A 47 2.78 -10.10 -5.74
N GLU A 48 2.87 -10.62 -4.51
CA GLU A 48 4.13 -11.17 -3.99
C GLU A 48 4.61 -12.38 -4.79
N GLU A 49 3.70 -13.29 -5.14
CA GLU A 49 4.00 -14.42 -6.02
C GLU A 49 4.52 -13.94 -7.39
N SER A 50 3.83 -12.97 -8.00
CA SER A 50 4.24 -12.40 -9.29
C SER A 50 5.63 -11.76 -9.22
N ARG A 51 5.96 -11.07 -8.13
CA ARG A 51 7.32 -10.51 -7.91
C ARG A 51 8.38 -11.60 -7.80
N ASN A 52 8.07 -12.73 -7.16
CA ASN A 52 8.99 -13.86 -7.05
C ASN A 52 9.18 -14.54 -8.41
N GLN A 53 8.11 -14.79 -9.15
CA GLN A 53 8.17 -15.29 -10.53
C GLN A 53 9.03 -14.39 -11.42
N ALA A 54 8.90 -13.06 -11.26
CA ALA A 54 9.72 -12.11 -11.99
C ALA A 54 11.22 -12.20 -11.66
N LYS A 55 11.57 -12.36 -10.38
CA LYS A 55 12.96 -12.59 -9.93
C LYS A 55 13.51 -13.92 -10.46
N GLU A 56 12.68 -14.96 -10.49
CA GLU A 56 13.03 -16.28 -11.05
C GLU A 56 13.08 -16.29 -12.58
N GLY A 57 12.75 -15.19 -13.25
CA GLY A 57 12.74 -15.10 -14.72
C GLY A 57 11.52 -15.75 -15.39
N LYS A 58 10.50 -16.15 -14.61
CA LYS A 58 9.21 -16.68 -15.09
C LYS A 58 8.32 -15.53 -15.61
N VAL A 59 8.83 -14.75 -16.56
CA VAL A 59 8.14 -13.59 -17.15
C VAL A 59 7.89 -13.82 -18.62
N THR A 60 6.73 -13.35 -19.09
CA THR A 60 6.46 -13.25 -20.52
C THR A 60 6.79 -11.83 -20.96
N ARG A 61 7.83 -11.67 -21.78
CA ARG A 61 8.16 -10.37 -22.40
C ARG A 61 7.33 -10.22 -23.66
N VAL A 62 6.63 -9.10 -23.77
CA VAL A 62 5.79 -8.78 -24.92
C VAL A 62 6.27 -7.46 -25.51
N GLU A 63 6.50 -7.44 -26.81
CA GLU A 63 6.83 -6.19 -27.51
C GLU A 63 5.60 -5.29 -27.59
N LYS A 64 5.81 -3.96 -27.58
CA LYS A 64 4.71 -2.98 -27.60
C LYS A 64 3.75 -3.17 -28.78
N LYS A 65 4.27 -3.60 -29.93
CA LYS A 65 3.50 -3.87 -31.16
C LYS A 65 2.56 -5.08 -31.01
N ASP A 66 2.88 -6.03 -30.13
CA ASP A 66 2.12 -7.26 -29.88
C ASP A 66 1.22 -7.19 -28.64
N LEU A 67 1.32 -6.11 -27.86
CA LEU A 67 0.60 -5.96 -26.58
C LEU A 67 -0.92 -6.10 -26.73
N LYS A 68 -1.50 -5.48 -27.76
CA LYS A 68 -2.95 -5.55 -28.03
C LYS A 68 -3.41 -6.99 -28.30
N LYS A 69 -2.69 -7.68 -29.20
CA LYS A 69 -2.93 -9.08 -29.53
C LYS A 69 -2.78 -9.99 -28.30
N PHE A 70 -1.78 -9.73 -27.46
CA PHE A 70 -1.53 -10.48 -26.24
C PHE A 70 -2.64 -10.30 -25.19
N LEU A 71 -3.15 -9.08 -25.04
CA LEU A 71 -4.23 -8.76 -24.10
C LEU A 71 -5.63 -9.13 -24.63
N GLY A 72 -5.75 -9.50 -25.90
CA GLY A 72 -7.02 -9.85 -26.52
C GLY A 72 -7.96 -8.66 -26.71
N VAL A 73 -7.41 -7.45 -26.84
CA VAL A 73 -8.14 -6.18 -26.98
C VAL A 73 -7.69 -5.35 -28.16
#